data_AF-A0A1T5FXT3-F1
#
_entry.id   AF-A0A1T5FXT3-F1
#
_cell.length_a   1.000
_cell.length_b   1.000
_cell.length_c   1.000
_cell.angle_alpha   90.00
_cell.angle_beta   90.00
_cell.angle_gamma   90.00
#
_symmetry.space_group_name_H-M   'P 1'
#
loop_
_entity.id
_entity.type
_entity.pdbx_description
1 polymer ?
#
loop_
_entity_poly.entity_id
_entity_poly.type
_entity_poly.pdbx_seq_one_letter_code
_entity_poly.pdbx_strand_id
1 'polypeptide(L)'
;MKKVKRFLCIGLAAGLTGLLLIGCSKKSMGQKSTESTGSSIKDIVWETDSTVNSDEGAVSSQNGDGETGSLADVIKSNLSWHDSIEEALEDKSFLSYDNYDDHNEVMDNLVYKNERDDSVELFYRVPLNKDHSLPVVCAVVLSYDGNKYSAPYDQRFAMFEEQDKTYSYDILDFTAKEIYGQYLDYDVYMDRKGSHTWFGGWYDRDELEKLRIEGNTVGEIIPVSYDDGKTYYFWYYDKTDLGELMKKVNTSKYTLREIEDALKLSLAD
;
A
#
# COMPACT_ATOMS: atom_id res chain seq x y z
N MET A 1 17.52 -32.94 19.60
CA MET A 1 17.54 -32.33 18.25
C MET A 1 18.08 -30.91 18.37
N LYS A 2 19.15 -30.57 17.63
CA LYS A 2 19.84 -29.27 17.73
C LYS A 2 19.02 -28.20 16.99
N LYS A 3 18.58 -27.17 17.72
CA LYS A 3 17.96 -25.96 17.13
C LYS A 3 19.07 -25.11 16.49
N VAL A 4 18.99 -24.93 15.17
CA VAL A 4 19.88 -24.03 14.42
C VAL A 4 19.28 -22.63 14.52
N LYS A 5 19.96 -21.72 15.22
CA LYS A 5 19.66 -20.28 15.17
C LYS A 5 20.02 -19.78 13.77
N ARG A 6 19.04 -19.31 12.99
CA ARG A 6 19.28 -18.63 11.72
C ARG A 6 19.23 -17.14 11.96
N PHE A 7 20.38 -16.48 11.78
CA PHE A 7 20.50 -15.02 11.71
C PHE A 7 20.41 -14.63 10.24
N LEU A 8 19.47 -13.75 9.90
CA LEU A 8 19.51 -13.02 8.64
C LEU A 8 19.12 -11.57 8.92
N CYS A 9 20.12 -10.68 8.90
CA CYS A 9 19.89 -9.25 8.86
C CYS A 9 19.43 -8.90 7.45
N ILE A 10 18.17 -8.49 7.29
CA ILE A 10 17.73 -7.84 6.06
C ILE A 10 18.08 -6.35 6.23
N GLY A 11 19.09 -5.89 5.50
CA GLY A 11 19.34 -4.47 5.33
C GLY A 11 18.28 -3.89 4.40
N LEU A 12 17.84 -2.66 4.69
CA LEU A 12 16.87 -1.92 3.89
C LEU A 12 17.13 -2.06 2.38
N ALA A 13 16.20 -2.69 1.68
CA ALA A 13 15.83 -2.29 0.34
C ALA A 13 14.42 -1.72 0.46
N ALA A 14 14.35 -0.42 0.72
CA ALA A 14 13.12 0.33 0.50
C ALA A 14 12.68 0.10 -0.96
N GLY A 15 11.38 -0.09 -1.15
CA GLY A 15 10.77 -0.49 -2.42
C GLY A 15 11.26 0.37 -3.58
N LEU A 16 12.05 -0.24 -4.45
CA LEU A 16 12.35 0.26 -5.78
C LEU A 16 12.25 -0.94 -6.73
N THR A 17 11.03 -1.41 -6.97
CA THR A 17 10.70 -2.24 -8.13
C THR A 17 10.73 -1.36 -9.37
N GLY A 18 11.93 -0.93 -9.75
CA GLY A 18 12.24 -0.35 -11.04
C GLY A 18 12.49 -1.46 -12.05
N LEU A 19 11.60 -1.55 -13.05
CA LEU A 19 11.73 -2.37 -14.24
C LEU A 19 13.13 -2.22 -14.87
N LEU A 20 13.76 -3.35 -15.18
CA LEU A 20 14.94 -3.42 -16.04
C LEU A 20 14.54 -2.97 -17.46
N LEU A 21 14.80 -1.72 -17.84
CA LEU A 21 14.75 -1.28 -19.23
C LEU A 21 16.15 -1.36 -19.85
N ILE A 22 16.31 -2.36 -20.71
CA ILE A 22 17.43 -2.49 -21.65
C ILE A 22 17.42 -1.27 -22.58
N GLY A 23 18.56 -0.58 -22.63
CA GLY A 23 18.71 0.67 -23.36
C GLY A 23 18.58 0.53 -24.88
N CYS A 24 18.04 1.57 -25.49
CA CYS A 24 18.39 1.98 -26.84
C CYS A 24 18.50 3.51 -26.90
N SER A 25 19.65 3.97 -27.39
CA SER A 25 20.13 5.35 -27.33
C SER A 25 19.99 6.05 -28.68
N LYS A 26 19.51 7.31 -28.65
CA LYS A 26 19.96 8.52 -29.38
C LYS A 26 18.91 9.32 -30.20
N LYS A 27 18.65 10.52 -29.65
CA LYS A 27 18.73 11.89 -30.23
C LYS A 27 17.84 12.26 -31.43
N SER A 28 17.09 13.35 -31.27
CA SER A 28 17.49 14.67 -31.80
C SER A 28 16.70 15.84 -31.18
N MET A 29 17.33 17.01 -31.21
CA MET A 29 17.13 18.29 -30.50
C MET A 29 15.89 19.10 -30.89
N GLY A 30 15.44 19.94 -29.95
CA GLY A 30 14.71 21.19 -30.20
C GLY A 30 14.43 22.00 -28.92
N GLN A 31 15.22 23.07 -28.67
CA GLN A 31 14.93 24.18 -27.74
C GLN A 31 13.67 24.95 -28.20
N LYS A 32 12.92 25.78 -27.46
CA LYS A 32 12.93 26.41 -26.12
C LYS A 32 11.54 27.08 -26.01
N SER A 33 10.89 27.05 -24.85
CA SER A 33 10.14 28.21 -24.34
C SER A 33 9.99 28.08 -22.83
N THR A 34 10.60 29.04 -22.13
CA THR A 34 10.50 29.25 -20.69
C THR A 34 9.13 29.83 -20.36
N GLU A 35 8.29 29.03 -19.74
CA GLU A 35 7.18 29.49 -18.90
C GLU A 35 7.51 29.18 -17.44
N SER A 36 7.13 30.13 -16.58
CA SER A 36 7.32 30.12 -15.13
C SER A 36 6.67 28.89 -14.51
N THR A 37 7.49 27.88 -14.20
CA THR A 37 7.13 26.67 -13.46
C THR A 37 6.74 27.03 -12.01
N GLY A 38 5.45 27.13 -11.74
CA GLY A 38 4.95 26.67 -10.46
C GLY A 38 5.11 25.14 -10.45
N SER A 39 5.89 24.59 -9.54
CA SER A 39 5.97 23.14 -9.35
C SER A 39 4.54 22.62 -9.19
N SER A 40 4.16 21.57 -9.92
CA SER A 40 2.82 21.00 -9.74
C SER A 40 2.66 20.54 -8.30
N ILE A 41 1.46 20.61 -7.71
CA ILE A 41 1.21 20.03 -6.38
C ILE A 41 1.61 18.55 -6.37
N LYS A 42 1.43 17.86 -7.50
CA LYS A 42 1.94 16.50 -7.73
C LYS A 42 3.46 16.44 -7.50
N ASP A 43 4.22 17.35 -8.11
CA ASP A 43 5.68 17.40 -7.94
C ASP A 43 6.07 17.67 -6.48
N ILE A 44 5.34 18.54 -5.78
CA ILE A 44 5.59 18.84 -4.36
C ILE A 44 5.32 17.61 -3.46
N VAL A 45 4.21 16.91 -3.67
CA VAL A 45 3.83 15.71 -2.91
C VAL A 45 4.87 14.59 -3.10
N TRP A 46 5.32 14.35 -4.34
CA TRP A 46 6.26 13.26 -4.64
C TRP A 46 7.74 13.64 -4.42
N GLU A 47 8.11 14.91 -4.48
CA GLU A 47 9.47 15.36 -4.09
C GLU A 47 9.65 15.36 -2.57
N THR A 48 8.59 15.61 -1.79
CA THR A 48 8.64 15.56 -0.31
C THR A 48 8.94 14.14 0.19
N ASP A 49 8.41 13.12 -0.47
CA ASP A 49 8.68 11.70 -0.18
C ASP A 49 10.17 11.34 -0.28
N SER A 50 10.91 12.01 -1.18
CA SER A 50 12.35 11.77 -1.37
C SER A 50 13.27 12.40 -0.31
N THR A 51 12.73 13.22 0.61
CA THR A 51 13.52 14.01 1.59
C THR A 51 13.29 13.64 3.05
N VAL A 52 12.44 12.64 3.35
CA VAL A 52 12.27 12.15 4.73
C VAL A 52 13.46 11.25 5.10
N ASN A 53 14.56 11.88 5.53
CA ASN A 53 15.65 11.21 6.20
C ASN A 53 15.17 10.64 7.54
N SER A 54 15.08 9.33 7.62
CA SER A 54 15.00 8.59 8.87
C SER A 54 16.39 8.57 9.52
N ASP A 55 16.81 9.68 10.13
CA ASP A 55 17.96 9.66 11.03
C ASP A 55 17.82 10.68 12.17
N GLU A 56 17.91 10.15 13.39
CA GLU A 56 18.13 10.90 14.62
C GLU A 56 19.47 11.64 14.52
N GLY A 57 19.44 12.96 14.32
CA GLY A 57 20.67 13.76 14.36
C GLY A 57 20.47 15.21 13.96
N ALA A 58 20.56 16.10 14.94
CA ALA A 58 20.42 17.54 14.77
C ALA A 58 21.34 18.12 13.68
N VAL A 59 20.74 18.81 12.70
CA VAL A 59 21.39 19.89 11.94
C VAL A 59 20.42 21.04 11.77
N SER A 60 20.78 22.18 12.37
CA SER A 60 20.16 23.48 12.13
C SER A 60 20.57 24.05 10.77
N SER A 61 19.64 24.62 10.00
CA SER A 61 19.77 26.00 9.50
C SER A 61 18.53 26.49 8.72
N GLN A 62 17.87 27.49 9.32
CA GLN A 62 17.33 28.74 8.77
C GLN A 62 16.19 28.78 7.73
N ASN A 63 15.08 29.31 8.26
CA ASN A 63 14.21 30.39 7.74
C ASN A 63 13.17 30.05 6.66
N GLY A 64 12.05 29.53 7.15
CA GLY A 64 10.71 29.83 6.66
C GLY A 64 9.71 29.45 7.75
N ASP A 65 8.97 30.43 8.29
CA ASP A 65 7.78 30.19 9.13
C ASP A 65 6.70 29.55 8.24
N GLY A 66 6.80 28.24 8.07
CA GLY A 66 5.75 27.40 7.54
C GLY A 66 5.79 26.14 8.38
N GLU A 67 4.73 25.88 9.14
CA GLU A 67 4.51 24.56 9.70
C GLU A 67 4.59 23.57 8.53
N THR A 68 5.68 22.82 8.42
CA THR A 68 5.75 21.67 7.52
C THR A 68 4.81 20.63 8.12
N GLY A 69 3.54 20.69 7.74
CA GLY A 69 2.56 19.66 8.03
C GLY A 69 3.07 18.31 7.50
N SER A 70 2.56 17.23 8.07
CA SER A 70 2.87 15.87 7.59
C SER A 70 2.52 15.74 6.10
N LEU A 71 3.10 14.77 5.38
CA LEU A 71 2.72 14.48 3.99
C LEU A 71 1.20 14.30 3.86
N ALA A 72 0.59 13.68 4.88
CA ALA A 72 -0.86 13.52 4.99
C ALA A 72 -1.61 14.86 5.01
N ASP A 73 -1.10 15.88 5.73
CA ASP A 73 -1.71 17.21 5.79
C ASP A 73 -1.59 17.95 4.45
N VAL A 74 -0.44 17.80 3.78
CA VAL A 74 -0.22 18.38 2.45
C VAL A 74 -1.18 17.75 1.43
N ILE A 75 -1.32 16.43 1.43
CA ILE A 75 -2.26 15.73 0.55
C ILE A 75 -3.69 16.20 0.85
N LYS A 76 -4.15 16.05 2.11
CA LYS A 76 -5.53 16.35 2.52
C LYS A 76 -5.95 17.79 2.21
N SER A 77 -5.05 18.76 2.36
CA SER A 77 -5.35 20.18 2.12
C SER A 77 -5.49 20.55 0.64
N ASN A 78 -5.05 19.68 -0.29
CA ASN A 78 -5.04 19.96 -1.72
C ASN A 78 -6.00 19.08 -2.54
N LEU A 79 -6.71 18.15 -1.92
CA LEU A 79 -7.64 17.28 -2.64
C LEU A 79 -8.83 18.06 -3.23
N SER A 80 -9.15 17.76 -4.48
CA SER A 80 -10.43 18.12 -5.10
C SER A 80 -11.55 17.31 -4.45
N TRP A 81 -12.75 17.89 -4.33
CA TRP A 81 -13.91 17.24 -3.72
C TRP A 81 -15.09 17.17 -4.69
N HIS A 82 -15.75 16.00 -4.73
CA HIS A 82 -16.75 15.61 -5.72
C HIS A 82 -18.02 15.10 -5.02
N ASP A 83 -19.16 15.12 -5.73
CA ASP A 83 -20.45 14.81 -5.13
C ASP A 83 -20.76 13.30 -5.14
N SER A 84 -20.01 12.51 -5.91
CA SER A 84 -20.13 11.05 -5.94
C SER A 84 -18.77 10.35 -6.03
N ILE A 85 -18.76 9.04 -5.72
CA ILE A 85 -17.57 8.20 -5.85
C ILE A 85 -17.14 8.11 -7.32
N GLU A 86 -18.10 7.99 -8.24
CA GLU A 86 -17.84 7.90 -9.68
C GLU A 86 -17.15 9.16 -10.20
N GLU A 87 -17.63 10.35 -9.82
CA GLU A 87 -16.98 11.62 -10.17
C GLU A 87 -15.57 11.71 -9.58
N ALA A 88 -15.42 11.30 -8.31
CA ALA A 88 -14.11 11.31 -7.65
C ALA A 88 -13.11 10.38 -8.35
N LEU A 89 -13.51 9.18 -8.76
CA LEU A 89 -12.64 8.22 -9.43
C LEU A 89 -12.15 8.70 -10.80
N GLU A 90 -12.87 9.58 -11.48
CA GLU A 90 -12.41 10.19 -12.73
C GLU A 90 -11.27 11.21 -12.50
N ASP A 91 -11.16 11.79 -11.29
CA ASP A 91 -10.12 12.75 -10.93
C ASP A 91 -8.84 12.07 -10.42
N LYS A 92 -8.01 11.61 -11.34
CA LYS A 92 -6.72 10.94 -11.00
C LYS A 92 -5.57 11.90 -10.72
N SER A 93 -5.85 13.19 -10.48
CA SER A 93 -4.81 14.23 -10.38
C SER A 93 -3.78 13.99 -9.27
N PHE A 94 -4.15 13.27 -8.22
CA PHE A 94 -3.28 12.94 -7.08
C PHE A 94 -2.60 11.57 -7.15
N LEU A 95 -2.95 10.73 -8.13
CA LEU A 95 -2.32 9.42 -8.27
C LEU A 95 -0.94 9.53 -8.94
N SER A 96 0.06 8.83 -8.41
CA SER A 96 1.39 8.70 -9.02
C SER A 96 1.38 7.79 -10.25
N TYR A 97 0.47 6.82 -10.27
CA TYR A 97 0.30 5.83 -11.32
C TYR A 97 -1.20 5.51 -11.50
N ASP A 98 -1.60 5.22 -12.74
CA ASP A 98 -3.00 4.93 -13.07
C ASP A 98 -3.19 3.41 -13.24
N ASN A 99 -3.78 2.75 -12.23
CA ASN A 99 -4.11 1.32 -12.29
C ASN A 99 -5.55 1.01 -12.74
N TYR A 100 -6.25 2.01 -13.27
CA TYR A 100 -7.58 1.86 -13.86
C TYR A 100 -7.77 2.95 -14.91
N ASP A 101 -8.55 2.67 -15.98
CA ASP A 101 -8.78 3.61 -17.09
C ASP A 101 -9.94 4.56 -16.80
N ASP A 102 -11.00 4.08 -16.16
CA ASP A 102 -12.19 4.86 -15.78
C ASP A 102 -12.86 4.28 -14.51
N HIS A 103 -13.86 4.97 -13.98
CA HIS A 103 -14.56 4.51 -12.79
C HIS A 103 -15.28 3.16 -12.99
N ASN A 104 -15.74 2.82 -14.19
CA ASN A 104 -16.41 1.54 -14.45
C ASN A 104 -15.45 0.38 -14.24
N GLU A 105 -14.17 0.53 -14.61
CA GLU A 105 -13.17 -0.51 -14.35
C GLU A 105 -13.05 -0.85 -12.86
N VAL A 106 -13.09 0.16 -11.98
CA VAL A 106 -13.08 -0.03 -10.52
C VAL A 106 -14.38 -0.69 -10.06
N MET A 107 -15.53 -0.17 -10.50
CA MET A 107 -16.84 -0.58 -10.00
C MET A 107 -17.27 -1.96 -10.51
N ASP A 108 -16.99 -2.28 -11.77
CA ASP A 108 -17.29 -3.58 -12.39
C ASP A 108 -16.40 -4.71 -11.84
N ASN A 109 -15.23 -4.36 -11.30
CA ASN A 109 -14.27 -5.30 -10.71
C ASN A 109 -14.21 -5.20 -9.18
N LEU A 110 -15.18 -4.55 -8.54
CA LEU A 110 -15.20 -4.36 -7.09
C LEU A 110 -15.22 -5.71 -6.37
N VAL A 111 -14.23 -5.92 -5.50
CA VAL A 111 -14.07 -7.09 -4.64
C VAL A 111 -14.61 -6.80 -3.25
N TYR A 112 -14.28 -5.63 -2.70
CA TYR A 112 -14.68 -5.22 -1.37
C TYR A 112 -14.73 -3.69 -1.26
N LYS A 113 -15.63 -3.17 -0.43
CA LYS A 113 -15.73 -1.76 -0.11
C LYS A 113 -15.74 -1.61 1.40
N ASN A 114 -14.83 -0.78 1.91
CA ASN A 114 -14.88 -0.35 3.31
C ASN A 114 -15.20 1.14 3.39
N GLU A 115 -16.17 1.49 4.22
CA GLU A 115 -16.49 2.88 4.55
C GLU A 115 -16.21 3.09 6.04
N ARG A 116 -15.36 4.07 6.33
CA ARG A 116 -15.05 4.55 7.68
C ARG A 116 -15.41 6.02 7.77
N ASP A 117 -15.50 6.54 8.99
CA ASP A 117 -16.04 7.88 9.27
C ASP A 117 -15.47 8.99 8.37
N ASP A 118 -14.20 8.92 7.98
CA ASP A 118 -13.50 9.92 7.17
C ASP A 118 -12.95 9.40 5.83
N SER A 119 -13.21 8.14 5.46
CA SER A 119 -12.55 7.51 4.33
C SER A 119 -13.35 6.37 3.69
N VAL A 120 -13.16 6.21 2.38
CA VAL A 120 -13.67 5.09 1.60
C VAL A 120 -12.50 4.37 0.94
N GLU A 121 -12.45 3.05 1.12
CA GLU A 121 -11.47 2.18 0.49
C GLU A 121 -12.21 1.23 -0.46
N LEU A 122 -11.89 1.32 -1.75
CA LEU A 122 -12.46 0.46 -2.78
C LEU A 122 -11.39 -0.54 -3.23
N PHE A 123 -11.67 -1.82 -2.99
CA PHE A 123 -10.81 -2.92 -3.40
C PHE A 123 -11.35 -3.50 -4.69
N TYR A 124 -10.57 -3.47 -5.76
CA TYR A 124 -10.99 -3.97 -7.07
C TYR A 124 -9.93 -4.89 -7.68
N ARG A 125 -10.39 -5.90 -8.40
CA ARG A 125 -9.52 -6.82 -9.15
C ARG A 125 -8.92 -6.07 -10.34
N VAL A 126 -7.59 -6.11 -10.47
CA VAL A 126 -6.94 -5.57 -11.67
C VAL A 126 -6.82 -6.65 -12.74
N PRO A 127 -7.34 -6.44 -13.96
CA PRO A 127 -7.21 -7.41 -15.05
C PRO A 127 -5.74 -7.71 -15.42
N LEU A 128 -5.42 -8.97 -15.74
CA LEU A 128 -4.03 -9.40 -16.03
C LEU A 128 -3.44 -8.75 -17.29
N ASN A 129 -4.27 -8.24 -18.19
CA ASN A 129 -3.83 -7.58 -19.42
C ASN A 129 -3.22 -6.18 -19.20
N LYS A 130 -3.25 -5.66 -17.97
CA LYS A 130 -2.66 -4.36 -17.56
C LYS A 130 -1.16 -4.42 -17.23
N ASP A 131 -0.44 -5.42 -17.75
CA ASP A 131 1.01 -5.60 -17.56
C ASP A 131 1.46 -5.79 -16.10
N HIS A 132 0.59 -6.37 -15.27
CA HIS A 132 1.02 -6.84 -13.95
C HIS A 132 1.69 -8.20 -14.06
N SER A 133 2.89 -8.31 -13.51
CA SER A 133 3.62 -9.59 -13.44
C SER A 133 2.94 -10.65 -12.56
N LEU A 134 1.94 -10.25 -11.76
CA LEU A 134 1.19 -11.10 -10.84
C LEU A 134 -0.29 -10.66 -10.80
N PRO A 135 -1.21 -11.59 -10.47
CA PRO A 135 -2.57 -11.22 -10.10
C PRO A 135 -2.55 -10.31 -8.86
N VAL A 136 -3.37 -9.25 -8.87
CA VAL A 136 -3.48 -8.30 -7.75
C VAL A 136 -4.91 -7.80 -7.55
N VAL A 137 -5.27 -7.53 -6.28
CA VAL A 137 -6.39 -6.65 -5.93
C VAL A 137 -5.82 -5.30 -5.55
N CYS A 138 -6.27 -4.24 -6.20
CA CYS A 138 -5.87 -2.87 -5.90
C CYS A 138 -6.88 -2.24 -4.92
N ALA A 139 -6.39 -1.55 -3.91
CA ALA A 139 -7.16 -0.68 -3.04
C ALA A 139 -6.96 0.76 -3.51
N VAL A 140 -8.04 1.49 -3.80
CA VAL A 140 -8.02 2.94 -4.02
C VAL A 140 -8.70 3.64 -2.84
N VAL A 141 -8.06 4.70 -2.34
CA VAL A 141 -8.49 5.40 -1.13
C VAL A 141 -8.99 6.81 -1.45
N LEU A 142 -10.16 7.13 -0.91
CA LEU A 142 -10.80 8.44 -0.97
C LEU A 142 -11.06 8.94 0.47
N SER A 143 -10.95 10.24 0.71
CA SER A 143 -11.45 10.87 1.93
C SER A 143 -12.94 11.17 1.78
N TYR A 144 -13.67 11.13 2.89
CA TYR A 144 -15.09 11.41 2.97
C TYR A 144 -15.36 12.41 4.10
N ASP A 145 -16.13 13.47 3.83
CA ASP A 145 -16.45 14.51 4.82
C ASP A 145 -17.88 14.41 5.38
N GLY A 146 -18.60 13.35 5.02
CA GLY A 146 -20.03 13.17 5.32
C GLY A 146 -20.98 13.53 4.18
N ASN A 147 -20.52 14.23 3.13
CA ASN A 147 -21.34 14.53 1.95
C ASN A 147 -20.59 14.42 0.61
N LYS A 148 -19.27 14.62 0.61
CA LYS A 148 -18.44 14.66 -0.58
C LYS A 148 -17.28 13.67 -0.47
N TYR A 149 -16.77 13.28 -1.64
CA TYR A 149 -15.64 12.39 -1.78
C TYR A 149 -14.46 13.15 -2.36
N SER A 150 -13.27 12.95 -1.80
CA SER A 150 -12.07 13.51 -2.39
C SER A 150 -11.69 12.79 -3.68
N ALA A 151 -10.87 13.43 -4.53
CA ALA A 151 -10.08 12.72 -5.53
C ALA A 151 -9.28 11.58 -4.84
N PRO A 152 -9.09 10.43 -5.51
CA PRO A 152 -8.24 9.36 -5.02
C PRO A 152 -6.80 9.84 -4.86
N TYR A 153 -6.22 9.56 -3.70
CA TYR A 153 -4.88 10.03 -3.34
C TYR A 153 -3.93 8.90 -2.98
N ASP A 154 -4.43 7.66 -2.94
CA ASP A 154 -3.61 6.51 -2.64
C ASP A 154 -4.09 5.24 -3.35
N GLN A 155 -3.12 4.40 -3.72
CA GLN A 155 -3.33 3.11 -4.35
C GLN A 155 -2.36 2.06 -3.83
N ARG A 156 -2.88 0.90 -3.40
CA ARG A 156 -2.08 -0.21 -2.85
C ARG A 156 -2.56 -1.55 -3.36
N PHE A 157 -1.74 -2.59 -3.21
CA PHE A 157 -2.01 -3.88 -3.83
C PHE A 157 -1.94 -5.02 -2.83
N ALA A 158 -2.95 -5.87 -2.82
CA ALA A 158 -2.86 -7.23 -2.34
C ALA A 158 -2.29 -8.08 -3.49
N MET A 159 -1.03 -8.49 -3.39
CA MET A 159 -0.42 -9.35 -4.40
C MET A 159 -0.69 -10.82 -4.09
N PHE A 160 -0.98 -11.62 -5.12
CA PHE A 160 -1.08 -13.06 -4.99
C PHE A 160 0.22 -13.70 -5.46
N GLU A 161 1.15 -13.95 -4.54
CA GLU A 161 2.38 -14.67 -4.86
C GLU A 161 2.11 -16.18 -4.98
N GLU A 162 2.47 -16.78 -6.12
CA GLU A 162 2.43 -18.23 -6.28
C GLU A 162 3.60 -18.91 -5.55
N GLN A 163 3.35 -20.09 -4.99
CA GLN A 163 4.30 -20.91 -4.22
C GLN A 163 5.59 -21.26 -4.99
N ASP A 164 5.57 -21.21 -6.32
CA ASP A 164 6.69 -21.64 -7.20
C ASP A 164 7.85 -20.64 -7.32
N LYS A 165 7.81 -19.51 -6.59
CA LYS A 165 8.97 -18.62 -6.51
C LYS A 165 10.05 -19.21 -5.61
N THR A 166 11.31 -18.95 -5.94
CA THR A 166 12.53 -19.52 -5.30
C THR A 166 12.61 -19.33 -3.77
N TYR A 167 11.76 -18.45 -3.22
CA TYR A 167 11.43 -18.34 -1.80
C TYR A 167 9.92 -18.61 -1.63
N SER A 168 9.56 -19.78 -1.11
CA SER A 168 8.19 -20.06 -0.64
C SER A 168 8.07 -19.50 0.76
N TYR A 169 7.42 -18.34 0.91
CA TYR A 169 6.91 -17.92 2.21
C TYR A 169 5.81 -18.89 2.65
N ASP A 170 5.68 -19.12 3.95
CA ASP A 170 4.42 -19.66 4.49
C ASP A 170 3.44 -18.51 4.72
N ILE A 171 2.18 -18.84 5.03
CA ILE A 171 1.14 -17.83 5.24
C ILE A 171 1.48 -16.85 6.39
N LEU A 172 2.25 -17.27 7.40
CA LEU A 172 2.60 -16.40 8.52
C LEU A 172 3.65 -15.37 8.08
N ASP A 173 4.70 -15.82 7.41
CA ASP A 173 5.72 -14.97 6.81
C ASP A 173 5.10 -13.96 5.82
N PHE A 174 4.20 -14.46 4.96
CA PHE A 174 3.51 -13.64 3.97
C PHE A 174 2.63 -12.58 4.64
N THR A 175 1.80 -12.98 5.60
CA THR A 175 0.95 -12.07 6.37
C THR A 175 1.76 -11.02 7.12
N ALA A 176 2.89 -11.41 7.73
CA ALA A 176 3.80 -10.50 8.42
C ALA A 176 4.37 -9.45 7.46
N LYS A 177 4.81 -9.87 6.27
CA LYS A 177 5.32 -8.97 5.23
C LYS A 177 4.25 -7.97 4.76
N GLU A 178 3.04 -8.43 4.47
CA GLU A 178 1.93 -7.58 4.00
C GLU A 178 1.52 -6.53 5.06
N ILE A 179 1.33 -6.96 6.30
CA ILE A 179 0.95 -6.06 7.41
C ILE A 179 2.08 -5.07 7.71
N TYR A 180 3.34 -5.51 7.68
CA TYR A 180 4.47 -4.61 7.91
C TYR A 180 4.63 -3.56 6.81
N GLY A 181 4.44 -3.95 5.54
CA GLY A 181 4.44 -2.99 4.43
C GLY A 181 3.35 -1.92 4.60
N GLN A 182 2.13 -2.34 4.93
CA GLN A 182 1.02 -1.43 5.19
C GLN A 182 1.28 -0.52 6.41
N TYR A 183 1.91 -1.03 7.47
CA TYR A 183 2.26 -0.20 8.64
C TYR A 183 3.24 0.92 8.26
N LEU A 184 4.28 0.61 7.48
CA LEU A 184 5.21 1.65 7.01
C LEU A 184 4.48 2.69 6.15
N ASP A 185 3.69 2.24 5.19
CA ASP A 185 3.03 3.14 4.25
C ASP A 185 1.94 3.98 4.90
N TYR A 186 0.99 3.34 5.56
CA TYR A 186 -0.19 4.01 6.08
C TYR A 186 0.06 4.70 7.41
N ASP A 187 0.78 4.07 8.33
CA ASP A 187 0.91 4.60 9.69
C ASP A 187 2.16 5.44 9.88
N VAL A 188 3.26 5.13 9.19
CA VAL A 188 4.51 5.90 9.32
C VAL A 188 4.56 7.05 8.31
N TYR A 189 4.28 6.81 7.02
CA TYR A 189 4.37 7.86 6.00
C TYR A 189 3.09 8.69 5.85
N MET A 190 1.92 8.04 5.88
CA MET A 190 0.62 8.71 5.70
C MET A 190 -0.08 9.07 7.02
N ASP A 191 0.54 8.79 8.17
CA ASP A 191 0.04 9.10 9.52
C ASP A 191 -1.46 8.76 9.73
N ARG A 192 -1.90 7.63 9.15
CA ARG A 192 -3.28 7.14 9.26
C ARG A 192 -3.59 6.53 10.64
N LYS A 193 -2.58 6.30 11.47
CA LYS A 193 -2.70 5.88 12.89
C LYS A 193 -3.60 4.65 13.09
N GLY A 194 -3.45 3.62 12.26
CA GLY A 194 -4.25 2.41 12.28
C GLY A 194 -5.64 2.55 11.69
N SER A 195 -6.03 3.75 11.24
CA SER A 195 -7.31 4.04 10.59
C SER A 195 -7.29 3.67 9.10
N HIS A 196 -6.89 2.44 8.81
CA HIS A 196 -6.99 1.84 7.48
C HIS A 196 -7.33 0.34 7.58
N THR A 197 -7.78 -0.27 6.49
CA THR A 197 -7.96 -1.72 6.44
C THR A 197 -6.61 -2.39 6.28
N TRP A 198 -6.36 -3.43 7.08
CA TRP A 198 -5.24 -4.34 6.87
C TRP A 198 -5.69 -5.40 5.89
N PHE A 199 -4.92 -5.72 4.87
CA PHE A 199 -5.36 -6.70 3.87
C PHE A 199 -4.22 -7.49 3.26
N GLY A 200 -4.55 -8.53 2.50
CA GLY A 200 -3.59 -9.29 1.74
C GLY A 200 -4.25 -10.27 0.80
N GLY A 201 -3.42 -10.94 0.00
CA GLY A 201 -3.85 -11.99 -0.92
C GLY A 201 -3.16 -13.31 -0.61
N TRP A 202 -3.86 -14.43 -0.71
CA TRP A 202 -3.24 -15.75 -0.61
C TRP A 202 -3.85 -16.75 -1.58
N TYR A 203 -3.13 -17.81 -1.90
CA TYR A 203 -3.61 -18.84 -2.83
C TYR A 203 -4.32 -20.01 -2.12
N ASP A 204 -4.06 -20.25 -0.83
CA ASP A 204 -4.63 -21.36 -0.07
C ASP A 204 -5.71 -20.89 0.92
N ARG A 205 -6.96 -21.18 0.61
CA ARG A 205 -8.09 -20.82 1.47
C ARG A 205 -8.03 -21.48 2.84
N ASP A 206 -7.62 -22.74 2.93
CA ASP A 206 -7.64 -23.50 4.18
C ASP A 206 -6.61 -22.94 5.17
N GLU A 207 -5.48 -22.43 4.67
CA GLU A 207 -4.49 -21.72 5.48
C GLU A 207 -5.03 -20.39 6.01
N LEU A 208 -5.75 -19.61 5.18
CA LEU A 208 -6.40 -18.38 5.62
C LEU A 208 -7.48 -18.61 6.68
N GLU A 209 -8.27 -19.67 6.54
CA GLU A 209 -9.30 -20.03 7.53
C GLU A 209 -8.68 -20.38 8.90
N LYS A 210 -7.43 -20.87 8.91
CA LYS A 210 -6.65 -21.16 10.13
C LYS A 210 -5.86 -19.97 10.65
N LEU A 211 -5.55 -18.99 9.81
CA LEU A 211 -4.77 -17.81 10.19
C LEU A 211 -5.43 -17.05 11.36
N ARG A 212 -4.61 -16.70 12.35
CA ARG A 212 -4.99 -15.86 13.49
C ARG A 212 -4.03 -14.69 13.62
N ILE A 213 -4.59 -13.48 13.72
CA ILE A 213 -3.89 -12.24 14.03
C ILE A 213 -4.34 -11.80 15.41
N GLU A 214 -3.43 -11.76 16.37
CA GLU A 214 -3.77 -11.53 17.78
C GLU A 214 -4.85 -12.48 18.34
N GLY A 215 -4.88 -13.73 17.86
CA GLY A 215 -5.91 -14.72 18.22
C GLY A 215 -7.26 -14.55 17.51
N ASN A 216 -7.42 -13.51 16.70
CA ASN A 216 -8.64 -13.26 15.92
C ASN A 216 -8.49 -13.83 14.50
N THR A 217 -9.59 -14.34 13.93
CA THR A 217 -9.63 -14.63 12.49
C THR A 217 -9.48 -13.35 11.67
N VAL A 218 -9.02 -13.47 10.43
CA VAL A 218 -9.26 -12.43 9.41
C VAL A 218 -10.77 -12.21 9.21
N GLY A 219 -11.10 -11.15 8.47
CA GLY A 219 -12.45 -10.87 7.98
C GLY A 219 -12.92 -11.91 6.97
N GLU A 220 -13.88 -11.53 6.14
CA GLU A 220 -14.34 -12.41 5.07
C GLU A 220 -13.20 -12.74 4.08
N ILE A 221 -13.11 -14.01 3.69
CA ILE A 221 -12.17 -14.48 2.68
C ILE A 221 -12.90 -14.50 1.34
N ILE A 222 -12.53 -13.58 0.45
CA ILE A 222 -13.23 -13.33 -0.80
C ILE A 222 -12.47 -14.00 -1.95
N PRO A 223 -13.08 -14.96 -2.68
CA PRO A 223 -12.46 -15.56 -3.85
C PRO A 223 -12.41 -14.56 -5.01
N VAL A 224 -11.24 -14.42 -5.63
CA VAL A 224 -10.99 -13.55 -6.77
C VAL A 224 -10.48 -14.40 -7.94
N SER A 225 -11.32 -14.55 -8.96
CA SER A 225 -10.98 -15.29 -10.17
C SER A 225 -10.34 -14.39 -11.22
N TYR A 226 -9.28 -14.87 -11.85
CA TYR A 226 -8.60 -14.17 -12.95
C TYR A 226 -8.80 -14.91 -14.28
N ASP A 227 -8.47 -14.23 -15.38
CA ASP A 227 -8.65 -14.76 -16.74
C ASP A 227 -7.72 -15.95 -17.05
N ASP A 228 -6.73 -16.22 -16.20
CA ASP A 228 -5.91 -17.43 -16.23
C ASP A 228 -6.67 -18.69 -15.74
N GLY A 229 -7.91 -18.52 -15.27
CA GLY A 229 -8.77 -19.57 -14.72
C GLY A 229 -8.43 -19.97 -13.29
N LYS A 230 -7.44 -19.33 -12.67
CA LYS A 230 -7.09 -19.53 -11.26
C LYS A 230 -7.95 -18.64 -10.37
N THR A 231 -8.16 -19.11 -9.15
CA THR A 231 -8.84 -18.35 -8.08
C THR A 231 -7.87 -18.17 -6.94
N TYR A 232 -7.72 -16.92 -6.51
CA TYR A 232 -6.97 -16.54 -5.33
C TYR A 232 -7.93 -15.99 -4.27
N TYR A 233 -7.44 -15.74 -3.08
CA TYR A 233 -8.28 -15.39 -1.93
C TYR A 233 -7.79 -14.09 -1.31
N PHE A 234 -8.59 -13.04 -1.49
CA PHE A 234 -8.41 -11.77 -0.81
C PHE A 234 -8.90 -11.89 0.63
N TRP A 235 -8.16 -11.32 1.57
CA TRP A 235 -8.57 -11.22 2.98
C TRP A 235 -8.32 -9.81 3.48
N TYR A 236 -9.11 -9.41 4.47
CA TYR A 236 -8.95 -8.15 5.19
C TYR A 236 -9.02 -8.35 6.70
N TYR A 237 -8.60 -7.36 7.45
CA TYR A 237 -8.61 -7.34 8.91
C TYR A 237 -8.84 -5.90 9.40
N ASP A 238 -9.86 -5.74 10.23
CA ASP A 238 -10.39 -4.45 10.72
C ASP A 238 -10.74 -4.49 12.23
N LYS A 239 -10.33 -5.54 12.95
CA LYS A 239 -10.77 -5.81 14.33
C LYS A 239 -10.02 -5.04 15.40
N THR A 240 -8.69 -5.07 15.34
CA THR A 240 -7.80 -4.40 16.28
C THR A 240 -6.87 -3.47 15.52
N ASP A 241 -6.55 -2.32 16.10
CA ASP A 241 -5.45 -1.50 15.61
C ASP A 241 -4.11 -2.25 15.79
N LEU A 242 -3.48 -2.63 14.67
CA LEU A 242 -2.19 -3.30 14.67
C LEU A 242 -1.02 -2.32 14.79
N GLY A 243 -1.23 -1.03 14.53
CA GLY A 243 -0.17 -0.01 14.52
C GLY A 243 0.58 0.06 15.85
N GLU A 244 -0.12 -0.02 16.99
CA GLU A 244 0.49 -0.05 18.32
C GLU A 244 1.34 -1.32 18.59
N LEU A 245 1.00 -2.45 17.97
CA LEU A 245 1.82 -3.66 18.04
C LEU A 245 3.10 -3.48 17.22
N MET A 246 2.97 -2.83 16.05
CA MET A 246 4.05 -2.65 15.09
C MET A 246 5.08 -1.60 15.50
N LYS A 247 4.70 -0.60 16.31
CA LYS A 247 5.63 0.36 16.93
C LYS A 247 6.76 -0.27 17.75
N LYS A 248 6.59 -1.53 18.17
CA LYS A 248 7.59 -2.29 18.95
C LYS A 248 8.64 -2.95 18.07
N VAL A 249 8.41 -3.03 16.75
CA VAL A 249 9.34 -3.62 15.80
C VAL A 249 10.37 -2.57 15.39
N ASN A 250 11.65 -2.97 15.37
CA ASN A 250 12.72 -2.08 14.91
C ASN A 250 12.68 -1.96 13.38
N THR A 251 12.32 -0.78 12.88
CA THR A 251 12.15 -0.54 11.45
C THR A 251 13.45 -0.58 10.64
N SER A 252 14.60 -0.37 11.30
CA SER A 252 15.92 -0.39 10.65
C SER A 252 16.50 -1.79 10.48
N LYS A 253 16.11 -2.73 11.34
CA LYS A 253 16.59 -4.12 11.38
C LYS A 253 15.52 -5.00 12.01
N TYR A 254 14.85 -5.80 11.20
CA TYR A 254 13.86 -6.75 11.65
C TYR A 254 13.99 -8.08 10.91
N THR A 255 13.36 -9.09 11.48
CA THR A 255 13.08 -10.39 10.87
C THR A 255 11.57 -10.57 10.77
N LEU A 256 11.10 -11.39 9.81
CA LEU A 256 9.66 -11.72 9.71
C LEU A 256 9.15 -12.35 11.01
N ARG A 257 10.00 -13.14 11.68
CA ARG A 257 9.67 -13.72 12.97
C ARG A 257 9.38 -12.69 14.07
N GLU A 258 10.13 -11.59 14.12
CA GLU A 258 9.88 -10.51 15.09
C GLU A 258 8.55 -9.81 14.81
N ILE A 259 8.16 -9.69 13.53
CA ILE A 259 6.86 -9.15 13.13
C ILE A 259 5.75 -10.14 13.49
N GLU A 260 5.90 -11.43 13.15
CA GLU A 260 4.97 -12.49 13.54
C GLU A 260 4.73 -12.49 15.06
N ASP A 261 5.81 -12.43 15.85
CA ASP A 261 5.72 -12.43 17.31
C ASP A 261 5.04 -11.15 17.84
N ALA A 262 5.28 -9.98 17.22
CA ALA A 262 4.62 -8.73 17.58
C ALA A 262 3.11 -8.75 17.29
N LEU A 263 2.72 -9.29 16.14
CA LEU A 263 1.33 -9.46 15.70
C LEU A 263 0.66 -10.70 16.32
N LYS A 264 1.42 -11.53 17.03
CA LYS A 264 1.01 -12.84 17.57
C LYS A 264 0.37 -13.72 16.50
N LEU A 265 0.99 -13.78 15.32
CA LEU A 265 0.49 -14.60 14.21
C LEU A 265 0.56 -16.09 14.57
N SER A 266 -0.49 -16.83 14.23
CA SER A 266 -0.57 -18.27 14.46
C SER A 266 -1.55 -18.95 13.51
N LEU A 267 -1.49 -20.28 13.44
CA LEU A 267 -2.48 -21.13 12.77
C LEU A 267 -3.26 -21.91 13.81
N ALA A 268 -4.59 -21.89 13.70
CA ALA A 268 -5.45 -22.77 14.47
C ALA A 268 -5.38 -24.21 13.95
N ASP A 269 -5.54 -25.17 14.85
CA ASP A 269 -5.61 -26.60 14.54
C ASP A 269 -6.85 -26.96 13.70
#